data_AF-A0A946MVR3-F1
#
_entry.id   AF-A0A946MVR3-F1
#
_cell.length_a   1.000
_cell.length_b   1.000
_cell.length_c   1.000
_cell.angle_alpha   90.00
_cell.angle_beta   90.00
_cell.angle_gamma   90.00
#
_symmetry.space_group_name_H-M   'P 1'
#
loop_
_entity.id
_entity.type
_entity.pdbx_description
1 polymer ?
#
loop_
_entity_poly.entity_id
_entity_poly.type
_entity_poly.pdbx_seq_one_letter_code
_entity_poly.pdbx_strand_id
1 'polypeptide(L)'
;MYIKYPHYIRRNIQLLSLSTLCLVSSFAIGIHTAGNVQPVRLIEAGGTALAGDIDGNGTVDIADAILVLEVAQGYVLSTSDQLLADPNADGALTVDDAIRILSILSLQ
;
A
#
# COMPACT_ATOMS: atom_id res chain seq x y z
N MET A 1 61.57 15.12 7.48
CA MET A 1 61.35 14.10 8.53
C MET A 1 60.55 12.95 7.92
N TYR A 2 61.23 11.92 7.41
CA TYR A 2 60.55 10.78 6.77
C TYR A 2 60.01 9.84 7.87
N ILE A 3 58.69 9.77 8.00
CA ILE A 3 58.03 8.87 8.96
C ILE A 3 58.25 7.44 8.46
N LYS A 4 59.16 6.71 9.11
CA LYS A 4 59.43 5.29 8.85
C LYS A 4 58.26 4.48 9.41
N TYR A 5 57.19 4.36 8.63
CA TYR A 5 56.02 3.56 8.99
C TYR A 5 56.47 2.11 9.21
N PRO A 6 56.29 1.56 10.43
CA PRO A 6 56.78 0.23 10.74
C PRO A 6 55.96 -0.80 9.96
N HIS A 7 56.62 -1.90 9.56
CA HIS A 7 56.08 -2.90 8.65
C HIS A 7 54.72 -3.48 9.10
N TYR A 8 54.47 -3.54 10.40
CA TYR A 8 53.20 -3.98 10.98
C TYR A 8 52.04 -3.02 10.67
N ILE A 9 52.30 -1.70 10.61
CA ILE A 9 51.28 -0.68 10.34
C ILE A 9 50.80 -0.76 8.89
N ARG A 10 51.69 -1.03 7.94
CA ARG A 10 51.30 -1.22 6.53
C ARG A 10 50.38 -2.44 6.36
N ARG A 11 50.69 -3.54 7.04
CA ARG A 11 49.85 -4.75 7.05
C ARG A 11 48.49 -4.51 7.70
N ASN A 12 48.45 -3.76 8.79
CA ASN A 12 47.18 -3.44 9.47
C ASN A 12 46.31 -2.50 8.62
N ILE A 13 46.90 -1.53 7.91
CA ILE A 13 46.17 -0.66 6.98
C ILE A 13 45.63 -1.47 5.80
N GLN A 14 46.41 -2.40 5.25
CA GLN A 14 45.95 -3.31 4.19
C GLN A 14 44.78 -4.19 4.65
N LEU A 15 44.86 -4.76 5.86
CA LEU A 15 43.77 -5.55 6.44
C LEU A 15 42.50 -4.71 6.63
N LEU A 16 42.63 -3.50 7.17
CA LEU A 16 41.50 -2.57 7.32
C LEU A 16 40.89 -2.19 5.97
N SER A 17 41.70 -1.96 4.93
CA SER A 17 41.21 -1.68 3.58
C SER A 17 40.46 -2.87 2.98
N LEU A 18 40.91 -4.10 3.23
CA LEU A 18 40.28 -5.29 2.69
C LEU A 18 38.92 -5.55 3.37
N SER A 19 38.87 -5.39 4.69
CA SER A 19 37.63 -5.56 5.47
C SER A 19 36.58 -4.51 5.11
N THR A 20 36.98 -3.25 4.98
CA THR A 20 36.06 -2.17 4.58
C THR A 20 35.55 -2.34 3.15
N LEU A 21 36.42 -2.73 2.22
CA LEU A 21 36.01 -3.03 0.84
C LEU A 21 35.02 -4.19 0.79
N CYS A 22 35.25 -5.26 1.56
CA CYS A 22 34.35 -6.41 1.66
C CYS A 22 32.96 -6.03 2.24
N LEU A 23 32.93 -5.21 3.30
CA LEU A 23 31.67 -4.74 3.87
C LEU A 23 30.85 -3.91 2.88
N VAL A 24 31.50 -2.97 2.19
CA VAL A 24 30.85 -2.11 1.20
C VAL A 24 30.36 -2.93 0.01
N SER A 25 31.14 -3.89 -0.48
CA SER A 25 30.73 -4.72 -1.62
C SER A 25 29.57 -5.65 -1.27
N SER A 26 29.59 -6.28 -0.08
CA SER A 26 28.50 -7.13 0.39
C SER A 26 27.20 -6.34 0.54
N PHE A 27 27.26 -5.14 1.11
CA PHE A 27 26.09 -4.28 1.27
C PHE A 27 25.57 -3.73 -0.07
N ALA A 28 26.47 -3.31 -0.98
CA ALA A 28 26.09 -2.83 -2.30
C ALA A 28 25.43 -3.92 -3.15
N ILE A 29 25.98 -5.14 -3.14
CA ILE A 29 25.36 -6.31 -3.78
C ILE A 29 24.02 -6.62 -3.12
N GLY A 30 23.93 -6.52 -1.78
CA GLY A 30 22.69 -6.66 -1.04
C GLY A 30 21.60 -5.69 -1.50
N ILE A 31 21.91 -4.39 -1.64
CA ILE A 31 20.97 -3.38 -2.14
C ILE A 31 20.62 -3.63 -3.62
N HIS A 32 21.60 -3.98 -4.46
CA HIS A 32 21.36 -4.22 -5.87
C HIS A 32 20.53 -5.50 -6.12
N THR A 33 20.72 -6.54 -5.31
CA THR A 33 19.94 -7.79 -5.35
C THR A 33 18.58 -7.64 -4.66
N ALA A 34 18.48 -6.82 -3.61
CA ALA A 34 17.19 -6.48 -3.00
C ALA A 34 16.24 -5.88 -4.04
N GLY A 35 16.78 -5.35 -5.15
CA GLY A 35 16.01 -4.89 -6.28
C GLY A 35 15.09 -3.76 -5.83
N ASN A 36 14.26 -3.31 -6.76
CA ASN A 36 13.15 -2.47 -6.39
C ASN A 36 12.19 -3.35 -5.58
N VAL A 37 12.38 -3.43 -4.26
CA VAL A 37 11.26 -3.68 -3.35
C VAL A 37 10.33 -2.50 -3.56
N GLN A 38 9.52 -2.58 -4.61
CA GLN A 38 8.17 -2.09 -4.50
C GLN A 38 7.73 -2.69 -3.18
N PRO A 39 7.49 -1.88 -2.12
CA PRO A 39 6.69 -2.40 -1.04
C PRO A 39 5.51 -3.02 -1.77
N VAL A 40 5.20 -4.29 -1.48
CA VAL A 40 3.90 -4.83 -1.87
C VAL A 40 2.97 -3.70 -1.50
N ARG A 41 2.42 -3.03 -2.51
CA ARG A 41 1.31 -2.14 -2.31
C ARG A 41 0.31 -3.13 -1.79
N LEU A 42 0.22 -3.19 -0.47
CA LEU A 42 -0.71 -4.02 0.23
C LEU A 42 -2.01 -3.66 -0.47
N ILE A 43 -2.57 -4.64 -1.19
CA ILE A 43 -3.70 -4.54 -2.10
C ILE A 43 -3.34 -4.22 -3.57
N GLU A 44 -2.60 -5.13 -4.20
CA GLU A 44 -2.98 -5.62 -5.54
C GLU A 44 -3.57 -7.03 -5.41
N ALA A 45 -4.53 -7.15 -4.49
CA ALA A 45 -5.50 -8.22 -4.45
C ALA A 45 -6.86 -7.53 -4.55
N GLY A 46 -7.32 -7.34 -5.79
CA GLY A 46 -8.69 -6.98 -6.19
C GLY A 46 -9.45 -6.02 -5.27
N GLY A 47 -9.48 -4.74 -5.67
CA GLY A 47 -10.29 -3.73 -5.01
C GLY A 47 -9.42 -2.78 -4.22
N THR A 48 -9.03 -1.67 -4.86
CA THR A 48 -9.32 -0.42 -4.18
C THR A 48 -10.79 -0.53 -3.80
N ALA A 49 -11.11 -0.83 -2.54
CA ALA A 49 -12.44 -0.55 -2.02
C ALA A 49 -12.60 0.96 -2.20
N LEU A 50 -13.07 1.34 -3.39
CA LEU A 50 -13.41 2.70 -3.70
C LEU A 50 -14.56 2.99 -2.75
N ALA A 51 -14.42 4.02 -1.93
CA ALA A 51 -15.52 4.43 -1.08
C ALA A 51 -16.73 4.71 -1.99
N GLY A 52 -17.80 3.92 -1.85
CA GLY A 52 -18.96 3.91 -2.74
C GLY A 52 -19.04 2.76 -3.76
N ASP A 53 -18.05 1.88 -3.88
CA ASP A 53 -18.09 0.65 -4.70
C ASP A 53 -18.54 -0.52 -3.80
N ILE A 54 -19.84 -0.81 -3.84
CA ILE A 54 -20.54 -1.70 -2.91
C ILE A 54 -20.61 -3.12 -3.47
N ASP A 55 -20.57 -3.28 -4.80
CA ASP A 55 -20.55 -4.58 -5.46
C ASP A 55 -19.11 -5.12 -5.68
N GLY A 56 -18.08 -4.30 -5.45
CA GLY A 56 -16.68 -4.67 -5.55
C GLY A 56 -16.18 -4.80 -6.98
N ASN A 57 -16.87 -4.19 -7.95
CA ASN A 57 -16.55 -4.28 -9.37
C ASN A 57 -15.40 -3.34 -9.79
N GLY A 58 -14.93 -2.47 -8.90
CA GLY A 58 -13.86 -1.51 -9.13
C GLY A 58 -14.31 -0.18 -9.75
N THR A 59 -15.62 0.05 -9.89
CA THR A 59 -16.24 1.25 -10.45
C THR A 59 -17.41 1.68 -9.60
N VAL A 60 -17.50 2.97 -9.29
CA VAL A 60 -18.65 3.53 -8.58
C VAL A 60 -19.72 3.87 -9.61
N ASP A 61 -20.88 3.23 -9.56
CA ASP A 61 -21.99 3.45 -10.49
C ASP A 61 -23.37 3.47 -9.81
N ILE A 62 -24.44 3.51 -10.62
CA ILE A 62 -25.82 3.54 -10.10
C ILE A 62 -26.20 2.20 -9.46
N ALA A 63 -25.60 1.09 -9.88
CA ALA A 63 -25.87 -0.22 -9.31
C ALA A 63 -25.42 -0.29 -7.85
N ASP A 64 -24.30 0.36 -7.51
CA ASP A 64 -23.87 0.51 -6.12
C ASP A 64 -24.90 1.25 -5.27
N ALA A 65 -25.43 2.37 -5.77
CA ALA A 65 -26.45 3.14 -5.07
C ALA A 65 -27.73 2.32 -4.84
N ILE A 66 -28.12 1.46 -5.78
CA ILE A 66 -29.26 0.56 -5.63
C ILE A 66 -28.99 -0.48 -4.54
N LEU A 67 -27.80 -1.07 -4.50
CA LEU A 67 -27.41 -2.03 -3.45
C LEU A 67 -27.44 -1.41 -2.06
N VAL A 68 -26.96 -0.16 -1.90
CA VAL A 68 -27.08 0.56 -0.63
C VAL A 68 -28.54 0.71 -0.21
N LEU A 69 -29.44 1.05 -1.14
CA LEU A 69 -30.87 1.17 -0.84
C LEU A 69 -31.49 -0.17 -0.42
N GLU A 70 -31.11 -1.27 -1.05
CA GLU A 70 -31.60 -2.61 -0.70
C GLU A 70 -31.12 -3.05 0.70
N VAL A 71 -29.87 -2.75 1.03
CA VAL A 71 -29.30 -2.97 2.36
C VAL A 71 -29.97 -2.07 3.41
N ALA A 72 -30.14 -0.78 3.12
CA ALA A 72 -30.77 0.19 4.03
C ALA A 72 -32.23 -0.15 4.33
N GLN A 73 -32.95 -0.74 3.36
CA GLN A 73 -34.31 -1.23 3.53
C GLN A 73 -34.38 -2.60 4.22
N GLY A 74 -33.24 -3.26 4.44
CA GLY A 74 -33.15 -4.57 5.08
C GLY A 74 -33.58 -5.74 4.19
N TYR A 75 -33.61 -5.54 2.86
CA TYR A 75 -33.85 -6.63 1.91
C TYR A 75 -32.64 -7.56 1.77
N VAL A 76 -31.44 -7.03 2.00
CA VAL A 76 -30.16 -7.74 1.91
C VAL A 76 -29.36 -7.50 3.19
N LEU A 77 -28.77 -8.57 3.74
CA LEU A 77 -27.81 -8.44 4.85
C LEU A 77 -26.48 -7.90 4.32
N SER A 78 -26.06 -6.75 4.85
CA SER A 78 -24.76 -6.16 4.55
C SER A 78 -23.63 -7.11 4.92
N THR A 79 -22.74 -7.39 3.96
CA THR A 79 -21.49 -8.13 4.24
C THR A 79 -20.44 -7.16 4.79
N SER A 80 -19.48 -7.66 5.59
CA SER A 80 -18.41 -6.83 6.16
C SER A 80 -17.64 -5.99 5.12
N ASP A 81 -17.52 -6.49 3.89
CA ASP A 81 -16.87 -5.77 2.79
C ASP A 81 -17.71 -4.56 2.31
N GLN A 82 -19.04 -4.65 2.35
CA GLN A 82 -19.94 -3.54 2.02
C GLN A 82 -19.93 -2.44 3.09
N LEU A 83 -19.73 -2.81 4.36
CA LEU A 83 -19.53 -1.85 5.45
C LEU A 83 -18.18 -1.12 5.35
N LEU A 84 -17.17 -1.73 4.72
CA LEU A 84 -15.88 -1.08 4.44
C LEU A 84 -15.97 -0.10 3.26
N ALA A 85 -16.91 -0.31 2.34
CA ALA A 85 -17.21 0.57 1.21
C ALA A 85 -18.16 1.73 1.56
N ASP A 86 -18.52 1.87 2.83
CA ASP A 86 -19.34 2.95 3.38
C ASP A 86 -18.80 4.35 2.96
N PRO A 87 -19.58 5.15 2.21
CA PRO A 87 -19.17 6.48 1.76
C PRO A 87 -18.90 7.47 2.89
N ASN A 88 -19.53 7.32 4.05
CA ASN A 88 -19.44 8.26 5.16
C ASN A 88 -18.63 7.69 6.36
N ALA A 89 -18.33 6.39 6.32
CA ALA A 89 -17.60 5.61 7.33
C ALA A 89 -18.21 5.68 8.75
N ASP A 90 -19.52 5.84 8.85
CA ASP A 90 -20.28 5.81 10.11
C ASP A 90 -20.60 4.37 10.56
N GLY A 91 -20.33 3.39 9.70
CA GLY A 91 -20.49 1.96 9.97
C GLY A 91 -21.89 1.43 9.67
N ALA A 92 -22.72 2.18 8.95
CA ALA A 92 -24.04 1.77 8.51
C ALA A 92 -24.33 2.21 7.07
N LEU A 93 -24.76 1.28 6.22
CA LEU A 93 -25.24 1.62 4.88
C LEU A 93 -26.68 2.13 4.95
N THR A 94 -26.84 3.43 4.75
CA THR A 94 -28.13 4.12 4.83
C THR A 94 -28.55 4.75 3.49
N VAL A 95 -29.80 5.21 3.41
CA VAL A 95 -30.31 5.92 2.23
C VAL A 95 -29.51 7.20 1.93
N ASP A 96 -28.92 7.84 2.95
CA ASP A 96 -28.09 9.05 2.76
C ASP A 96 -26.83 8.75 1.93
N ASP A 97 -26.26 7.56 2.12
CA ASP A 97 -25.09 7.08 1.41
C ASP A 97 -25.39 6.82 -0.07
N ALA A 98 -26.57 6.26 -0.36
CA ALA A 98 -27.04 6.08 -1.73
C ALA A 98 -27.22 7.43 -2.46
N ILE A 99 -27.81 8.42 -1.78
CA ILE A 99 -27.99 9.77 -2.33
C ILE A 99 -26.63 10.41 -2.60
N ARG A 100 -25.65 10.21 -1.72
CA ARG A 100 -24.29 10.74 -1.87
C ARG A 100 -23.60 10.15 -3.10
N ILE A 101 -23.67 8.84 -3.31
CA ILE A 101 -23.13 8.18 -4.51
C ILE A 101 -23.79 8.76 -5.77
N LEU A 102 -25.12 8.83 -5.81
CA LEU A 102 -25.85 9.40 -6.95
C LEU A 102 -25.50 10.87 -7.20
N SER A 103 -25.29 11.66 -6.14
CA SER A 103 -24.90 13.06 -6.27
C SER A 103 -23.51 13.20 -6.90
N ILE A 104 -22.55 12.36 -6.52
CA ILE A 104 -21.20 12.36 -7.09
C ILE A 104 -21.27 11.98 -8.58
N LEU A 105 -22.06 10.97 -8.92
CA LEU A 105 -22.25 10.53 -10.31
C LEU A 105 -22.93 11.60 -11.18
N SER A 106 -23.87 12.36 -10.61
CA SER A 106 -24.57 13.43 -11.34
C SER A 106 -23.69 14.66 -11.65
N LEU A 107 -22.57 14.81 -10.94
CA LEU A 107 -21.61 15.92 -11.09
C LEU A 107 -20.51 15.61 -12.12
N GLN A 108 -20.48 14.38 -12.64
CA GLN A 108 -19.50 13.89 -13.61
C GLN A 108 -20.02 14.00 -15.04
#